data_AF-A0A522X6E1-F1
#
_entry.id   AF-A0A522X6E1-F1
#
_cell.length_a   1.000
_cell.length_b   1.000
_cell.length_c   1.000
_cell.angle_alpha   90.00
_cell.angle_beta   90.00
_cell.angle_gamma   90.00
#
_symmetry.space_group_name_H-M   'P 1'
#
loop_
_entity.id
_entity.type
_entity.pdbx_description
1 polymer ?
#
loop_
_entity_poly.entity_id
_entity_poly.type
_entity_poly.pdbx_seq_one_letter_code
_entity_poly.pdbx_strand_id
1 'polypeptide(L)' 'MSSGPIAFYFDFSSPYGYFASLQVEALGARHGREVTWKPIMVGSAFKASGNRPL' A
#
# COMPACT_ATOMS: atom_id res chain seq x y z
N MET A 1 -13.23 -13.27 14.47
CA MET A 1 -13.34 -11.83 14.13
C MET A 1 -13.05 -11.70 12.65
N SER A 2 -13.90 -11.02 11.87
CA SER A 2 -13.60 -10.75 10.47
C SER A 2 -12.43 -9.75 10.40
N SER A 3 -11.37 -10.09 9.65
CA SER A 3 -10.26 -9.17 9.42
C SER A 3 -10.68 -8.15 8.38
N GLY A 4 -10.57 -6.84 8.69
CA GLY A 4 -11.01 -5.76 7.79
C GLY A 4 -10.24 -5.69 6.46
N PRO A 5 -10.60 -4.78 5.54
CA PRO A 5 -9.98 -4.67 4.23
C PRO A 5 -8.46 -4.40 4.31
N ILE A 6 -7.74 -4.74 3.25
CA ILE A 6 -6.33 -4.40 3.08
C ILE A 6 -6.25 -2.96 2.59
N ALA A 7 -5.76 -2.03 3.41
CA ALA A 7 -5.44 -0.70 2.95
C ALA A 7 -4.07 -0.71 2.25
N PHE A 8 -4.06 -0.57 0.93
CA PHE A 8 -2.84 -0.60 0.12
C PHE A 8 -2.42 0.82 -0.27
N TYR A 9 -1.43 1.34 0.45
CA TYR A 9 -0.83 2.65 0.17
C TYR A 9 0.22 2.52 -0.93
N PHE A 10 0.02 3.23 -2.04
CA PHE A 10 0.84 3.09 -3.24
C PHE A 10 1.39 4.44 -3.71
N ASP A 11 2.69 4.46 -4.01
CA ASP A 11 3.38 5.57 -4.64
C ASP A 11 4.01 5.06 -5.94
N PHE A 12 3.73 5.74 -7.06
CA PHE A 12 4.21 5.38 -8.39
C PHE A 12 5.74 5.41 -8.52
N SER A 13 6.43 6.15 -7.66
CA SER A 13 7.90 6.18 -7.62
C SER A 13 8.52 4.96 -6.94
N SER A 14 7.72 4.11 -6.27
CA SER A 14 8.22 2.97 -5.50
C SER A 14 8.40 1.71 -6.37
N PRO A 15 9.64 1.25 -6.61
CA PRO A 15 9.86 -0.01 -7.35
C PRO A 15 9.30 -1.22 -6.59
N TYR A 16 9.35 -1.21 -5.26
CA TYR A 16 8.75 -2.26 -4.43
C TYR A 16 7.22 -2.20 -4.46
N GLY A 17 6.67 -0.99 -4.47
CA GLY A 17 5.23 -0.76 -4.62
C GLY A 17 4.72 -1.40 -5.91
N TYR A 18 5.47 -1.28 -7.02
CA TYR A 18 5.08 -1.86 -8.30
C TYR A 18 4.96 -3.39 -8.23
N PHE A 19 5.94 -4.10 -7.67
CA PHE A 19 5.82 -5.55 -7.53
C PHE A 19 4.66 -5.96 -6.61
N ALA A 20 4.41 -5.20 -5.54
CA ALA A 20 3.28 -5.43 -4.66
C ALA A 20 1.94 -5.16 -5.36
N SER A 21 1.85 -4.13 -6.21
CA SER A 21 0.62 -3.79 -6.94
C SER A 21 0.18 -4.89 -7.92
N LEU A 22 1.14 -5.67 -8.43
CA LEU A 22 0.85 -6.84 -9.29
C LEU A 22 0.25 -8.03 -8.52
N GLN A 23 0.35 -8.07 -7.19
CA GLN A 23 -0.02 -9.23 -6.37
C GLN A 23 -1.11 -8.94 -5.34
N VAL A 24 -1.33 -7.67 -4.97
CA VAL A 24 -2.17 -7.30 -3.82
C VAL A 24 -3.62 -7.77 -3.96
N GLU A 25 -4.20 -7.74 -5.17
CA GLU A 25 -5.57 -8.22 -5.41
C GLU A 25 -5.67 -9.73 -5.22
N ALA A 26 -4.71 -10.49 -5.76
CA ALA A 26 -4.66 -11.94 -5.58
C ALA A 26 -4.46 -12.31 -4.10
N LEU A 27 -3.66 -11.52 -3.37
CA LEU A 27 -3.52 -11.66 -1.91
C LEU A 27 -4.84 -11.41 -1.19
N GLY A 28 -5.56 -10.33 -1.52
CA GLY A 28 -6.88 -10.03 -0.98
C GLY A 28 -7.86 -11.19 -1.20
N ALA A 29 -7.94 -11.69 -2.44
CA ALA A 29 -8.79 -12.83 -2.80
C ALA A 29 -8.46 -14.09 -2.00
N ARG A 30 -7.18 -14.45 -1.84
CA ARG A 30 -6.75 -15.62 -1.03
C ARG A 30 -7.21 -15.56 0.42
N HIS A 31 -7.39 -14.37 0.97
CA HIS A 31 -7.79 -14.17 2.36
C HIS A 31 -9.25 -13.72 2.53
N GLY A 32 -10.02 -13.61 1.43
CA GLY A 32 -11.38 -13.09 1.49
C GLY A 32 -11.45 -11.63 1.96
N ARG A 33 -10.45 -10.81 1.60
CA ARG A 33 -10.32 -9.41 2.01
C ARG A 33 -10.31 -8.50 0.80
N GLU A 34 -11.16 -7.48 0.80
CA GLU A 34 -11.12 -6.43 -0.21
C GLU A 34 -9.84 -5.60 -0.09
N VAL A 35 -9.35 -5.10 -1.22
CA VAL A 35 -8.22 -4.16 -1.29
C VAL A 35 -8.75 -2.75 -1.47
N THR A 36 -8.42 -1.86 -0.55
CA THR A 36 -8.68 -0.43 -0.67
C THR A 36 -7.40 0.29 -1.07
N TRP A 37 -7.36 0.77 -2.30
CA TRP A 37 -6.24 1.54 -2.84
C TRP A 37 -6.17 2.94 -2.23
N LYS A 38 -4.98 3.34 -1.80
CA LYS A 38 -4.67 4.66 -1.23
C LYS A 38 -3.44 5.24 -1.94
N PRO A 39 -3.61 5.91 -3.08
CA PRO A 39 -2.51 6.59 -3.75
C PRO A 39 -1.91 7.67 -2.83
N ILE A 40 -0.59 7.70 -2.71
CA ILE A 40 0.14 8.67 -1.89
C ILE A 40 1.43 9.12 -2.57
N MET A 41 1.98 10.20 -2.03
CA MET A 41 3.34 10.68 -2.30
C MET A 41 4.18 10.48 -1.04
N VAL A 42 5.04 9.45 -1.03
CA VAL A 42 5.90 9.07 0.09
C VAL A 42 6.83 10.21 0.48
N GLY A 43 7.35 10.96 -0.49
CA GLY A 43 8.18 12.14 -0.20
C GLY A 43 7.44 13.21 0.63
N SER A 44 6.16 13.45 0.34
CA SER A 44 5.31 14.34 1.13
C SER A 44 4.98 13.75 2.50
N ALA A 45 4.75 12.44 2.56
CA ALA A 45 4.49 11.73 3.81
C ALA A 45 5.70 11.76 4.76
N PHE A 46 6.92 11.62 4.25
CA PHE A 46 8.16 11.78 5.03
C PHE A 46 8.28 13.19 5.61
N LYS A 47 8.05 14.22 4.80
CA LYS A 47 8.06 15.61 5.28
C LYS A 47 7.02 15.84 6.39
N ALA A 48 5.80 15.35 6.20
CA ALA A 48 4.71 15.53 7.17
C ALA A 48 4.93 14.76 8.48
N SER A 49 5.57 13.59 8.42
CA SER A 49 5.83 12.75 9.59
C SER A 49 7.16 13.04 10.31
N GLY A 50 8.04 13.84 9.69
CA GLY A 50 9.41 14.03 10.18
C GLY A 50 10.34 12.84 9.94
N ASN A 51 9.86 11.78 9.26
CA ASN A 51 10.68 10.64 8.88
C ASN A 51 11.66 10.99 7.76
N ARG A 52 12.78 10.29 7.73
CA ARG A 52 13.79 10.39 6.67
C ARG A 52 13.81 9.09 5.86
N PRO A 53 14.10 9.16 4.55
CA PRO A 53 14.43 7.97 3.79
C PRO A 53 15.54 7.18 4.49
N LEU A 54 15.45 5.86 4.43
CA LEU A 54 16.46 4.93 4.94
C LEU A 54 17.78 5.07 4.16
#